data_AF-A0A650ELR0-F1
#
_entry.id   AF-A0A650ELR0-F1
#
_cell.length_a   1.000
_cell.length_b   1.000
_cell.length_c   1.000
_cell.angle_alpha   90.00
_cell.angle_beta   90.00
_cell.angle_gamma   90.00
#
_symmetry.space_group_name_H-M   'P 1'
#
loop_
_entity.id
_entity.type
_entity.pdbx_description
1 polymer ?
#
loop_
_entity_poly.entity_id
_entity_poly.type
_entity_poly.pdbx_seq_one_letter_code
_entity_poly.pdbx_strand_id
1 'polypeptide(L)'
;MGGGHKHRLVKDKRNGMMSIHHFPADQSLLEYQPIFRAKMTKRFKKLKDSIKSSHNILFLSARTESLEDCEHFLKSMYQYHPANYTLLNIRHTPQSTQTQRKVISFTQELTLIEYLFDDSAEGQWYWLGNSQEWNSIMPLIVLRA
;
A
#
# COMPACT_ATOMS: atom_id res chain seq x y z
N MET A 1 -1.98 31.68 17.61
CA MET A 1 -1.94 30.21 17.80
C MET A 1 -2.76 29.55 16.70
N GLY A 2 -2.24 28.51 16.06
CA GLY A 2 -3.01 27.51 15.30
C GLY A 2 -3.35 27.80 13.82
N GLY A 3 -2.40 27.57 12.90
CA GLY A 3 -2.62 27.64 11.45
C GLY A 3 -3.59 26.56 10.94
N GLY A 4 -4.83 26.96 10.67
CA GLY A 4 -5.91 26.10 10.18
C GLY A 4 -5.74 25.70 8.71
N HIS A 5 -5.78 24.39 8.46
CA HIS A 5 -5.97 23.67 7.19
C HIS A 5 -5.69 24.42 5.87
N LYS A 6 -4.42 24.39 5.42
CA LYS A 6 -4.02 24.87 4.08
C LYS A 6 -4.62 24.07 2.92
N HIS A 7 -5.30 22.96 3.18
CA HIS A 7 -5.80 22.05 2.16
C HIS A 7 -7.25 21.64 2.42
N ARG A 8 -7.99 21.42 1.33
CA ARG A 8 -9.39 20.96 1.34
C ARG A 8 -9.49 19.51 0.88
N LEU A 9 -10.50 18.81 1.40
CA LEU A 9 -10.87 17.47 0.95
C LEU A 9 -11.59 17.56 -0.40
N VAL A 10 -11.13 16.80 -1.38
CA VAL A 10 -11.73 16.72 -2.73
C VAL A 10 -12.03 15.26 -3.06
N LYS A 11 -13.28 14.99 -3.47
CA LYS A 11 -13.73 13.65 -3.90
C LYS A 11 -13.94 13.63 -5.41
N ASP A 12 -13.33 12.66 -6.09
CA ASP A 12 -13.62 12.40 -7.51
C ASP A 12 -15.03 11.82 -7.65
N LYS A 13 -15.85 12.42 -8.51
CA LYS A 13 -17.27 12.05 -8.68
C LYS A 13 -17.47 10.69 -9.35
N ARG A 14 -16.49 10.18 -10.10
CA ARG A 14 -16.61 8.95 -10.90
C ARG A 14 -16.24 7.71 -10.11
N ASN A 15 -15.14 7.78 -9.34
CA ASN A 15 -14.62 6.62 -8.60
C ASN A 15 -14.62 6.80 -7.08
N GLY A 16 -15.05 7.96 -6.59
CA GLY A 16 -15.17 8.22 -5.16
C GLY A 16 -13.83 8.42 -4.43
N MET A 17 -12.68 8.41 -5.13
CA MET A 17 -11.38 8.61 -4.50
C MET A 17 -11.29 9.99 -3.85
N MET A 18 -10.71 10.04 -2.64
CA MET A 18 -10.54 11.27 -1.88
C MET A 18 -9.08 11.74 -1.87
N SER A 19 -8.88 13.03 -2.10
CA SER A 19 -7.61 13.72 -1.87
C SER A 19 -7.75 14.66 -0.68
N ILE A 20 -6.96 14.42 0.37
CA ILE A 20 -7.08 15.11 1.66
C ILE A 20 -6.06 16.26 1.82
N HIS A 21 -4.88 16.14 1.20
CA HIS A 21 -3.74 17.04 1.45
C HIS A 21 -3.19 17.79 0.23
N HIS A 22 -3.82 17.67 -0.94
CA HIS A 22 -3.22 18.20 -2.17
C HIS A 22 -3.85 19.50 -2.70
N PHE A 23 -5.13 19.76 -2.43
CA PHE A 23 -5.85 20.90 -2.98
C PHE A 23 -5.82 22.08 -2.00
N PRO A 24 -5.21 23.22 -2.34
CA PRO A 24 -5.18 24.40 -1.47
C PRO A 24 -6.59 24.91 -1.18
N ALA A 25 -6.83 25.44 0.02
CA ALA A 25 -8.12 26.01 0.41
C ALA A 25 -8.40 27.39 -0.21
N ASP A 26 -7.36 28.06 -0.71
CA ASP A 26 -7.35 29.44 -1.24
C ASP A 26 -7.39 29.53 -2.78
N GLN A 27 -7.34 28.41 -3.51
CA GLN A 27 -7.34 28.39 -4.98
C GLN A 27 -8.57 27.70 -5.58
N SER A 28 -9.07 28.13 -6.74
CA SER A 28 -10.18 27.41 -7.38
C SER A 28 -9.83 25.96 -7.70
N LEU A 29 -10.78 25.04 -7.52
CA LEU A 29 -10.60 23.64 -7.92
C LEU A 29 -10.34 23.50 -9.43
N LEU A 30 -11.00 24.32 -10.24
CA LEU A 30 -10.85 24.31 -11.70
C LEU A 30 -9.44 24.75 -12.11
N GLU A 31 -8.90 25.76 -11.44
CA GLU A 31 -7.56 26.30 -11.72
C GLU A 31 -6.45 25.36 -11.25
N TYR A 32 -6.64 24.69 -10.11
CA TYR A 32 -5.61 23.82 -9.53
C TYR A 32 -5.66 22.39 -10.07
N GLN A 33 -6.78 21.93 -10.63
CA GLN A 33 -6.92 20.56 -11.13
C GLN A 33 -5.85 20.19 -12.18
N PRO A 34 -5.51 21.03 -13.18
CA PRO A 34 -4.43 20.72 -14.13
C PRO A 34 -3.08 20.50 -13.43
N ILE A 35 -2.74 21.34 -12.44
CA ILE A 35 -1.49 21.24 -11.66
C ILE A 35 -1.46 19.93 -10.87
N PHE A 36 -2.56 19.60 -10.18
CA PHE A 36 -2.71 18.34 -9.47
C PHE A 36 -2.54 17.14 -10.41
N ARG A 37 -3.22 17.16 -11.56
CA ARG A 37 -3.13 16.08 -12.56
C ARG A 37 -1.72 15.90 -13.10
N ALA A 38 -1.03 16.99 -13.44
CA ALA A 38 0.35 16.93 -13.91
C ALA A 38 1.27 16.30 -12.84
N LYS A 39 1.13 16.73 -11.58
CA LYS A 39 1.90 16.20 -10.44
C LYS A 39 1.64 14.71 -10.21
N MET A 40 0.37 14.28 -10.19
CA MET A 40 0.03 12.86 -9.98
C MET A 40 0.44 12.00 -11.17
N THR A 41 0.28 12.49 -12.39
CA THR A 41 0.74 11.79 -13.60
C THR A 41 2.25 11.57 -13.56
N LYS A 42 3.04 12.59 -13.19
CA LYS A 42 4.50 12.46 -13.03
C LYS A 42 4.87 11.43 -11.96
N ARG A 43 4.21 11.46 -10.80
CA ARG A 43 4.43 10.49 -9.72
C ARG A 43 4.10 9.06 -10.15
N PHE A 44 2.97 8.89 -10.83
CA PHE A 44 2.54 7.59 -11.34
C PHE A 44 3.48 7.06 -12.42
N LYS A 45 3.95 7.92 -13.33
CA LYS A 45 4.98 7.55 -14.30
C LYS A 45 6.24 7.05 -13.61
N LYS A 46 6.75 7.78 -12.61
CA LYS A 46 7.94 7.38 -11.85
C LYS A 46 7.75 6.00 -11.20
N LEU A 47 6.59 5.76 -10.59
CA LEU A 47 6.27 4.45 -10.00
C LEU A 47 6.29 3.34 -11.06
N LYS A 48 5.63 3.55 -12.21
CA LYS A 48 5.62 2.58 -13.32
C LYS A 48 7.02 2.30 -13.84
N ASP A 49 7.83 3.34 -14.02
CA ASP A 49 9.19 3.21 -14.51
C ASP A 49 10.03 2.39 -13.51
N SER A 50 9.91 2.68 -12.21
CA SER A 50 10.59 1.91 -11.15
C SER A 50 10.16 0.44 -11.12
N ILE A 51 8.86 0.15 -11.26
CA ILE A 51 8.36 -1.23 -11.37
C ILE A 51 9.02 -1.93 -12.57
N LYS A 52 9.00 -1.30 -13.75
CA LYS A 52 9.54 -1.90 -14.98
C LYS A 52 11.05 -2.06 -14.99
N SER A 53 11.79 -1.25 -14.23
CA SER A 53 13.24 -1.40 -14.09
C SER A 53 13.66 -2.42 -13.03
N SER A 54 12.73 -2.85 -12.17
CA SER A 54 13.03 -3.76 -11.06
C SER A 54 12.84 -5.22 -11.46
N HIS A 55 13.78 -6.06 -11.02
CA HIS A 55 13.71 -7.52 -11.17
C HIS A 55 13.05 -8.20 -9.98
N ASN A 56 13.08 -7.57 -8.80
CA ASN A 56 12.47 -8.06 -7.57
C ASN A 56 11.59 -6.96 -6.98
N ILE A 57 10.31 -7.25 -6.77
CA ILE A 57 9.30 -6.28 -6.36
C ILE A 57 8.54 -6.85 -5.17
N LEU A 58 8.55 -6.11 -4.06
CA LEU A 58 7.75 -6.41 -2.88
C LEU A 58 6.56 -5.45 -2.79
N PHE A 59 5.36 -6.01 -2.74
CA PHE A 59 4.16 -5.29 -2.31
C PHE A 59 3.92 -5.57 -0.83
N LEU A 60 3.82 -4.53 -0.02
CA LEU A 60 3.46 -4.62 1.39
C LEU A 60 2.01 -4.19 1.56
N SER A 61 1.21 -4.98 2.25
CA SER A 61 -0.21 -4.70 2.43
C SER A 61 -0.76 -5.20 3.76
N ALA A 62 -1.92 -4.66 4.16
CA ALA A 62 -2.72 -5.14 5.29
C ALA A 62 -4.16 -5.40 4.81
N ARG A 63 -4.31 -6.40 3.94
CA ARG A 63 -5.48 -6.67 3.11
C ARG A 63 -6.25 -7.87 3.64
N THR A 64 -7.57 -7.83 3.54
CA THR A 64 -8.48 -8.89 4.00
C THR A 64 -8.90 -9.82 2.86
N GLU A 65 -8.54 -9.47 1.63
CA GLU A 65 -8.75 -10.20 0.40
C GLU A 65 -8.28 -11.67 0.50
N SER A 66 -8.86 -12.54 -0.33
CA SER A 66 -8.63 -13.97 -0.30
C SER A 66 -7.23 -14.35 -0.85
N LEU A 67 -6.86 -15.63 -0.69
CA LEU A 67 -5.63 -16.15 -1.29
C LEU A 67 -5.69 -16.08 -2.82
N GLU A 68 -6.86 -16.37 -3.37
CA GLU A 68 -7.16 -16.34 -4.80
C GLU A 68 -7.04 -14.93 -5.37
N ASP A 69 -7.53 -13.92 -4.63
CA ASP A 69 -7.39 -12.51 -5.02
C ASP A 69 -5.92 -12.08 -5.02
N CYS A 70 -5.16 -12.52 -4.01
CA CYS A 70 -3.72 -12.26 -3.91
C CYS A 70 -2.96 -12.88 -5.09
N GLU A 71 -3.26 -14.14 -5.44
CA GLU A 71 -2.68 -14.82 -6.59
C GLU A 71 -3.03 -14.10 -7.90
N HIS A 72 -4.30 -13.74 -8.09
CA HIS A 72 -4.78 -13.05 -9.28
C HIS A 72 -4.08 -11.69 -9.46
N PHE A 73 -3.92 -10.95 -8.36
CA PHE A 73 -3.17 -9.69 -8.37
C PHE A 73 -1.72 -9.91 -8.81
N LEU A 74 -1.00 -10.88 -8.23
CA LEU A 74 0.38 -11.16 -8.59
C LEU A 74 0.52 -11.60 -10.05
N LYS A 75 -0.38 -12.46 -10.55
CA LYS A 75 -0.41 -12.87 -11.97
C LYS A 75 -0.64 -11.67 -12.89
N SER A 76 -1.53 -10.75 -12.51
CA SER A 76 -1.79 -9.52 -13.28
C SER A 76 -0.56 -8.61 -13.34
N MET A 77 0.18 -8.51 -12.24
CA MET A 77 1.43 -7.74 -12.20
C MET A 77 2.53 -8.39 -13.05
N TYR A 78 2.65 -9.71 -13.01
CA TYR A 78 3.58 -10.46 -13.85
C TYR A 78 3.27 -10.32 -15.35
N GLN A 79 1.99 -10.38 -15.74
CA GLN A 79 1.56 -10.12 -17.11
C GLN A 79 1.89 -8.69 -17.57
N TYR A 80 1.79 -7.71 -16.66
CA TYR A 80 2.14 -6.33 -16.95
C TYR A 80 3.66 -6.11 -17.10
N HIS A 81 4.47 -6.80 -16.30
CA HIS A 81 5.93 -6.73 -16.30
C HIS A 81 6.52 -8.03 -15.70
N PRO A 82 7.17 -8.90 -16.50
CA PRO A 82 7.79 -10.13 -16.00
C PRO A 82 8.95 -9.84 -15.05
N ALA A 83 8.80 -10.19 -13.78
CA ALA A 83 9.76 -10.01 -12.70
C ALA A 83 9.41 -10.93 -11.53
N ASN A 84 10.27 -11.00 -10.51
CA ASN A 84 9.95 -11.66 -9.25
C ASN A 84 9.07 -10.75 -8.40
N TYR A 85 7.89 -11.24 -8.02
CA TYR A 85 6.96 -10.52 -7.16
C TYR A 85 6.75 -11.27 -5.86
N THR A 86 6.87 -10.52 -4.76
CA THR A 86 6.43 -10.96 -3.45
C THR A 86 5.32 -10.04 -2.96
N LEU A 87 4.19 -10.61 -2.56
CA LEU A 87 3.20 -9.91 -1.74
C LEU A 87 3.46 -10.28 -0.28
N LEU A 88 3.80 -9.31 0.56
CA LEU A 88 3.82 -9.45 2.00
C LEU A 88 2.53 -8.86 2.55
N ASN A 89 1.64 -9.72 3.02
CA ASN A 89 0.36 -9.32 3.59
C ASN A 89 0.33 -9.51 5.11
N ILE A 90 -0.08 -8.47 5.81
CA ILE A 90 -0.41 -8.51 7.23
C ILE A 90 -1.92 -8.73 7.36
N ARG A 91 -2.33 -9.88 7.89
CA ARG A 91 -3.74 -10.18 8.15
C ARG A 91 -4.02 -9.98 9.64
N HIS A 92 -4.82 -8.97 9.93
CA HIS A 92 -5.29 -8.72 11.29
C HIS A 92 -6.15 -9.90 11.78
N THR A 93 -5.69 -10.54 12.85
CA THR A 93 -6.41 -11.61 13.55
C THR A 93 -6.63 -11.15 15.00
N PRO A 94 -7.78 -10.52 15.31
CA PRO A 94 -8.07 -10.04 16.64
C PRO A 94 -7.89 -11.15 17.68
N GLN A 95 -7.37 -10.81 18.86
CA GLN A 95 -7.19 -11.72 20.00
C GLN A 95 -6.18 -12.85 19.74
N SER A 96 -5.44 -12.82 18.64
CA SER A 96 -4.34 -13.75 18.41
C SER A 96 -3.19 -13.44 19.38
N THR A 97 -2.77 -14.45 20.13
CA THR A 97 -1.67 -14.32 21.10
C THR A 97 -0.29 -14.60 20.49
N GLN A 98 -0.26 -15.05 19.24
CA GLN A 98 0.97 -15.44 18.54
C GLN A 98 0.95 -14.98 17.09
N THR A 99 2.12 -14.53 16.63
CA THR A 99 2.35 -14.22 15.22
C THR A 99 2.63 -15.50 14.44
N GLN A 100 1.81 -15.74 13.42
CA GLN A 100 2.03 -16.83 12.46
C GLN A 100 2.59 -16.27 11.16
N ARG A 101 3.53 -17.00 10.56
CA ARG A 101 4.08 -16.69 9.24
C ARG A 101 3.81 -17.84 8.28
N LYS A 102 3.19 -17.55 7.15
CA LYS A 102 2.96 -18.50 6.06
C LYS A 102 3.66 -18.00 4.80
N VAL A 103 4.28 -18.91 4.06
CA VAL A 103 4.88 -18.61 2.76
C VAL A 103 4.26 -19.53 1.73
N ILE A 104 3.71 -18.94 0.69
CA ILE A 104 3.00 -19.64 -0.38
C ILE A 104 3.66 -19.23 -1.70
N SER A 105 4.18 -20.20 -2.44
CA SER A 105 4.73 -19.97 -3.78
C SER A 105 3.69 -20.41 -4.79
N PHE A 106 3.18 -19.47 -5.59
CA PHE A 106 2.27 -19.79 -6.69
C PHE A 106 3.04 -20.26 -7.92
N THR A 107 4.24 -19.70 -8.12
CA THR A 107 5.22 -20.06 -9.16
C THR A 107 6.64 -19.83 -8.60
N GLN A 108 7.68 -19.96 -9.43
CA GLN A 108 9.05 -19.62 -9.01
C GLN A 108 9.23 -18.11 -8.82
N GLU A 109 8.47 -17.29 -9.55
CA GLU A 109 8.56 -15.83 -9.57
C GLU A 109 7.54 -15.15 -8.64
N LEU A 110 6.45 -15.84 -8.28
CA LEU A 110 5.32 -15.26 -7.54
C LEU A 110 5.17 -15.89 -6.16
N THR A 111 5.40 -15.08 -5.13
CA THR A 111 5.34 -15.51 -3.73
C THR A 111 4.37 -14.63 -2.92
N LEU A 112 3.61 -15.25 -2.03
CA LEU A 112 2.90 -14.60 -0.94
C LEU A 112 3.58 -14.95 0.38
N ILE A 113 3.87 -13.94 1.19
CA ILE A 113 4.26 -14.08 2.59
C ILE A 113 3.14 -13.47 3.41
N GLU A 114 2.49 -14.27 4.24
CA GLU A 114 1.39 -13.83 5.07
C GLU A 114 1.80 -13.88 6.54
N TYR A 115 1.67 -12.75 7.22
CA TYR A 115 1.78 -12.66 8.67
C TYR A 115 0.39 -12.50 9.26
N LEU A 116 0.06 -13.33 10.25
CA LEU A 116 -1.22 -13.31 10.94
C LEU A 116 -0.97 -13.01 12.42
N PHE A 117 -1.43 -11.86 12.88
CA PHE A 117 -1.33 -11.44 14.28
C PHE A 117 -2.39 -10.38 14.60
N ASP A 118 -2.58 -10.11 15.90
CA ASP A 118 -3.43 -9.00 16.34
C ASP A 118 -2.74 -7.65 16.05
N ASP A 119 -3.03 -7.10 14.87
CA ASP A 119 -2.53 -5.79 14.45
C ASP A 119 -3.25 -4.60 15.12
N SER A 120 -3.97 -4.79 16.22
CA SER A 120 -4.54 -3.66 16.97
C SER A 120 -3.43 -2.72 17.46
N ALA A 121 -3.58 -1.42 17.24
CA ALA A 121 -2.64 -0.45 17.79
C ALA A 121 -2.82 -0.30 19.31
N GLU A 122 -1.72 -0.24 20.05
CA GLU A 122 -1.75 -0.02 21.49
C GLU A 122 -2.45 1.30 21.83
N GLY A 123 -3.51 1.23 22.64
CA GLY A 123 -4.22 2.41 23.14
C GLY A 123 -5.03 3.20 22.09
N GLN A 124 -5.17 2.71 20.84
CA GLN A 124 -5.91 3.39 19.77
C GLN A 124 -6.86 2.41 19.08
N TRP A 125 -8.17 2.63 19.22
CA TRP A 125 -9.21 1.71 18.75
C TRP A 125 -9.61 1.86 17.27
N TYR A 126 -9.12 2.88 16.56
CA TYR A 126 -9.52 3.20 15.19
C TYR A 126 -8.42 2.99 14.15
N TRP A 127 -7.23 2.56 14.56
CA TRP A 127 -6.09 2.33 13.67
C TRP A 127 -5.44 0.97 13.96
N LEU A 128 -5.11 0.24 12.90
CA LEU A 128 -4.28 -0.96 12.97
C LEU A 128 -2.81 -0.53 12.89
N GLY A 129 -1.95 -1.18 13.67
CA GLY A 129 -0.53 -0.86 13.75
C GLY A 129 0.09 -1.34 15.07
N ASN A 130 0.12 -2.66 15.29
CA ASN A 130 0.86 -3.25 16.40
C ASN A 130 2.36 -3.01 16.20
N SER A 131 2.89 -1.97 16.85
CA SER A 131 4.24 -1.50 16.60
C SER A 131 5.32 -2.55 16.88
N GLN A 132 5.10 -3.42 17.88
CA GLN A 132 6.03 -4.48 18.23
C GLN A 132 6.16 -5.50 17.09
N GLU A 133 5.03 -5.96 16.55
CA GLU A 133 5.02 -6.93 15.45
C GLU A 133 5.55 -6.32 14.15
N TRP A 134 5.15 -5.09 13.83
CA TRP A 134 5.70 -4.37 12.68
C TRP A 134 7.22 -4.19 12.78
N ASN A 135 7.75 -3.86 13.96
CA ASN A 135 9.19 -3.73 14.18
C ASN A 135 9.94 -5.06 14.10
N SER A 136 9.28 -6.20 14.29
CA SER A 136 9.88 -7.52 14.09
C SER A 136 9.94 -7.92 12.62
N ILE A 137 8.94 -7.50 11.82
CA ILE A 137 8.80 -7.86 10.41
C ILE A 137 9.62 -6.96 9.49
N MET A 138 9.55 -5.64 9.69
CA MET A 138 10.15 -4.65 8.79
C MET A 138 11.67 -4.85 8.56
N PRO A 139 12.50 -5.21 9.57
CA PRO A 139 13.93 -5.47 9.36
C PRO A 139 14.23 -6.67 8.44
N LEU A 140 13.26 -7.57 8.24
CA LEU A 140 13.41 -8.73 7.34
C LEU A 140 13.27 -8.31 5.87
N ILE A 141 12.73 -7.12 5.60
CA ILE A 141 12.60 -6.57 4.24
C ILE A 141 13.91 -5.89 3.87
N VAL A 142 14.71 -6.58 3.06
CA VAL A 142 15.97 -6.03 2.54
C VAL A 142 15.74 -5.43 1.15
N LEU A 143 15.77 -4.09 1.07
CA LEU A 143 15.81 -3.38 -0.20
C LEU A 143 17.25 -3.43 -0.73
N ARG A 144 17.47 -4.19 -1.81
CA ARG A 144 18.76 -4.17 -2.53
C ARG A 144 18.65 -3.13 -3.65
N ALA A 145 19.53 -2.14 -3.59
CA ALA A 145 19.68 -1.10 -4.62
C ALA A 145 20.48 -1.63 -5.82
#